data_AF-A0A8C1K8B7-F1
#
_entry.id   AF-A0A8C1K8B7-F1
#
_cell.length_a   1.000
_cell.length_b   1.000
_cell.length_c   1.000
_cell.angle_alpha   90.00
_cell.angle_beta   90.00
_cell.angle_gamma   90.00
#
_symmetry.space_group_name_H-M   'P 1'
#
loop_
_entity.id
_entity.type
_entity.pdbx_description
1 polymer ?
#
loop_
_entity_poly.entity_id
_entity_poly.type
_entity_poly.pdbx_seq_one_letter_code
_entity_poly.pdbx_strand_id
1 'polypeptide(L)'
;MSEDKIDVQEILCDIKIIYKKNEEKRQTQITEDLENVKQKYSVDFSKDIMKIFNDPIHGQMELHPLLVKIIDTPQFQRLRHIKQLGTKYLVYPGATHTRFEHSLGVAYLAGCLLKTLRENQPELNITKKDFLCVQIAALCHDMGHGPFSHLFDGMFIPEVQPDGKCLSFLTLVISALHLSKQ
;
A
#
# COMPACT_ATOMS: atom_id res chain seq x y z
N MET A 1 51.62 50.90 16.89
CA MET A 1 51.06 49.69 16.28
C MET A 1 49.76 49.42 17.01
N SER A 2 48.61 49.76 16.40
CA SER A 2 47.29 49.47 16.96
C SER A 2 47.00 47.99 16.75
N GLU A 3 46.81 47.25 17.83
CA GLU A 3 46.36 45.86 17.78
C GLU A 3 44.91 45.83 17.30
N ASP A 4 44.68 45.32 16.09
CA ASP A 4 43.34 45.01 15.58
C ASP A 4 42.73 43.91 16.47
N LYS A 5 41.90 44.32 17.43
CA LYS A 5 41.12 43.39 18.25
C LYS A 5 40.05 42.77 17.37
N ILE A 6 40.27 41.51 17.01
CA ILE A 6 39.27 40.67 16.36
C ILE A 6 38.06 40.55 17.29
N ASP A 7 36.91 41.09 16.85
CA ASP A 7 35.66 40.98 17.60
C ASP A 7 35.06 39.59 17.44
N VAL A 8 35.31 38.74 18.44
CA VAL A 8 34.81 37.37 18.51
C VAL A 8 33.27 37.32 18.43
N GLN A 9 32.56 38.38 18.88
CA GLN A 9 31.10 38.41 18.77
C GLN A 9 30.60 38.64 17.35
N GLU A 10 31.32 39.43 16.56
CA GLU A 10 31.00 39.64 15.15
C GLU A 10 31.14 38.31 14.38
N ILE A 11 32.22 37.58 14.63
CA ILE A 11 32.47 36.26 14.03
C ILE A 11 31.38 35.25 14.43
N LEU A 12 30.99 35.21 15.71
CA LEU A 12 29.92 34.31 16.18
C LEU A 12 28.56 34.65 15.58
N CYS A 13 28.29 35.94 15.34
CA CYS A 13 27.08 36.41 14.68
C CYS A 13 27.04 35.94 13.22
N ASP A 14 28.15 36.10 12.50
CA ASP A 14 28.29 35.67 11.10
C ASP A 14 28.14 34.16 10.94
N ILE A 15 28.75 33.38 11.84
CA ILE A 15 28.60 31.92 11.86
C ILE A 15 27.13 31.54 12.04
N LYS A 16 26.40 32.15 12.98
CA LYS A 16 24.96 31.88 13.19
C LYS A 16 24.14 32.22 11.95
N ILE A 17 24.43 33.33 11.27
CA ILE A 17 23.75 33.73 10.04
C ILE A 17 24.01 32.72 8.91
N ILE A 18 25.24 32.25 8.75
CA ILE A 18 25.61 31.24 7.75
C ILE A 18 24.91 29.91 8.04
N TYR A 19 24.93 29.45 9.29
CA TYR A 19 24.25 28.23 9.70
C TYR A 19 22.75 28.31 9.38
N LYS A 20 22.09 29.42 9.76
CA LYS A 20 20.66 29.61 9.51
C LYS A 20 20.33 29.67 8.01
N LYS A 21 21.13 30.39 7.21
CA LYS A 21 20.97 30.43 5.74
C LYS A 21 21.15 29.05 5.09
N ASN A 22 22.09 28.25 5.59
CA ASN A 22 22.33 26.91 5.08
C ASN A 22 21.20 25.94 5.46
N GLU A 23 20.63 26.08 6.65
CA GLU A 23 19.47 25.32 7.11
C GLU A 23 18.22 25.65 6.28
N GLU A 24 17.95 26.94 6.04
CA GLU A 24 16.87 27.39 5.16
C GLU A 24 17.02 26.86 3.74
N LYS A 25 18.22 26.98 3.13
CA LYS A 25 18.51 26.41 1.79
C LYS A 25 18.28 24.90 1.73
N ARG A 26 18.72 24.17 2.75
CA ARG A 26 18.54 22.71 2.82
C ARG A 26 17.06 22.36 2.92
N GLN A 27 16.28 23.13 3.69
CA GLN A 27 14.84 22.93 3.80
C GLN A 27 14.15 23.18 2.47
N THR A 28 14.50 24.25 1.75
CA THR A 28 13.95 24.56 0.42
C THR A 28 14.24 23.45 -0.59
N GLN A 29 15.48 22.93 -0.62
CA GLN A 29 15.86 21.83 -1.51
C GLN A 29 15.04 20.56 -1.24
N ILE A 30 14.84 20.21 0.04
CA ILE A 30 14.03 19.05 0.42
C ILE A 30 12.58 19.23 -0.03
N THR A 31 12.02 20.44 0.09
CA THR A 31 10.66 20.74 -0.33
C THR A 31 10.50 20.62 -1.86
N GLU A 32 11.43 21.18 -2.63
CA GLU A 32 11.45 21.04 -4.09
C GLU A 32 11.60 19.58 -4.53
N ASP A 33 12.50 18.81 -3.89
CA ASP A 33 12.68 17.40 -4.18
C ASP A 33 11.39 16.61 -3.90
N LEU A 34 10.70 16.91 -2.80
CA LEU A 34 9.40 16.31 -2.47
C LEU A 34 8.31 16.68 -3.46
N GLU A 35 8.28 17.92 -3.96
CA GLU A 35 7.35 18.34 -5.01
C GLU A 35 7.65 17.66 -6.34
N ASN A 36 8.93 17.55 -6.72
CA ASN A 36 9.37 16.82 -7.90
C ASN A 36 9.02 15.34 -7.82
N VAL A 37 9.18 14.70 -6.66
CA VAL A 37 8.73 13.33 -6.42
C VAL A 37 7.21 13.23 -6.51
N LYS A 38 6.47 14.14 -5.85
CA LYS A 38 5.00 14.18 -5.93
C LYS A 38 4.53 14.35 -7.36
N GLN A 39 5.18 15.16 -8.19
CA GLN A 39 4.84 15.40 -9.58
C GLN A 39 5.23 14.22 -10.47
N LYS A 40 6.42 13.64 -10.26
CA LYS A 40 6.88 12.45 -10.99
C LYS A 40 5.96 11.25 -10.78
N TYR A 41 5.40 11.12 -9.60
CA TYR A 41 4.45 10.07 -9.24
C TYR A 41 3.02 10.61 -9.07
N SER A 42 2.72 11.83 -9.55
CA SER A 42 1.36 12.38 -9.44
C SER A 42 0.49 11.60 -10.39
N VAL A 43 -0.40 10.81 -9.83
CA VAL A 43 -1.39 10.09 -10.61
C VAL A 43 -2.71 10.85 -10.46
N ASP A 44 -3.02 11.67 -11.46
CA ASP A 44 -4.29 12.40 -11.49
C ASP A 44 -5.43 11.44 -11.86
N PHE A 45 -6.11 10.94 -10.83
CA PHE A 45 -7.28 10.07 -10.98
C PHE A 45 -8.60 10.84 -11.13
N SER A 46 -8.57 12.18 -11.17
CA SER A 46 -9.80 13.00 -11.19
C SER A 46 -10.65 12.83 -12.46
N LYS A 47 -10.06 12.27 -13.52
CA LYS A 47 -10.70 12.04 -14.83
C LYS A 47 -10.83 10.56 -15.20
N ASP A 48 -10.30 9.64 -14.41
CA ASP A 48 -10.24 8.24 -14.80
C ASP A 48 -11.56 7.52 -14.50
N ILE A 49 -12.07 6.80 -15.50
CA ILE A 49 -13.35 6.07 -15.43
C ILE A 49 -13.16 4.78 -14.62
N MET A 50 -14.10 4.51 -13.70
CA MET A 50 -14.13 3.24 -12.96
C MET A 50 -14.14 2.06 -13.91
N LYS A 51 -13.29 1.05 -13.66
CA LYS A 51 -13.25 -0.16 -14.49
C LYS A 51 -14.23 -1.19 -13.95
N ILE A 52 -15.05 -1.74 -14.83
CA ILE A 52 -16.02 -2.78 -14.49
C ILE A 52 -15.40 -4.17 -14.71
N PHE A 53 -15.50 -5.01 -13.69
CA PHE A 53 -15.19 -6.43 -13.75
C PHE A 53 -16.48 -7.22 -13.60
N ASN A 54 -16.68 -8.26 -14.42
CA ASN A 54 -17.81 -9.16 -14.27
C ASN A 54 -17.35 -10.39 -13.48
N ASP A 55 -17.94 -10.58 -12.31
CA ASP A 55 -17.64 -11.67 -11.39
C ASP A 55 -18.88 -12.55 -11.19
N PRO A 56 -18.75 -13.89 -11.21
CA PRO A 56 -19.90 -14.79 -11.07
C PRO A 56 -20.52 -14.79 -9.67
N ILE A 57 -19.83 -14.30 -8.63
CA ILE A 57 -20.32 -14.25 -7.25
C ILE A 57 -20.93 -12.88 -6.96
N HIS A 58 -20.29 -11.81 -7.42
CA HIS A 58 -20.63 -10.43 -7.06
C HIS A 58 -21.29 -9.63 -8.19
N GLY A 59 -21.42 -10.20 -9.39
CA GLY A 59 -21.94 -9.50 -10.56
C GLY A 59 -20.97 -8.45 -11.09
N GLN A 60 -21.46 -7.25 -11.38
CA GLN A 60 -20.62 -6.16 -11.86
C GLN A 60 -19.92 -5.47 -10.68
N MET A 61 -18.59 -5.51 -10.69
CA MET A 61 -17.74 -4.87 -9.70
C MET A 61 -17.04 -3.66 -10.31
N GLU A 62 -17.29 -2.47 -9.76
CA GLU A 62 -16.61 -1.23 -10.16
C GLU A 62 -15.37 -1.02 -9.30
N LEU A 63 -14.19 -0.96 -9.94
CA LEU A 63 -12.93 -0.73 -9.25
C LEU A 63 -12.27 0.57 -9.70
N HIS A 64 -11.70 1.26 -8.72
CA HIS A 64 -11.02 2.53 -8.95
C HIS A 64 -9.77 2.33 -9.84
N PRO A 65 -9.46 3.27 -10.75
CA PRO A 65 -8.31 3.20 -11.65
C PRO A 65 -6.97 2.95 -10.93
N LEU A 66 -6.80 3.46 -9.71
CA LEU A 66 -5.64 3.15 -8.86
C LEU A 66 -5.54 1.65 -8.53
N LEU A 67 -6.66 1.00 -8.19
CA LEU A 67 -6.68 -0.45 -7.96
C LEU A 67 -6.35 -1.18 -9.25
N VAL A 68 -6.88 -0.73 -10.39
CA VAL A 68 -6.58 -1.31 -11.71
C VAL A 68 -5.08 -1.27 -12.01
N LYS A 69 -4.40 -0.16 -11.71
CA LYS A 69 -2.95 -0.05 -11.88
C LYS A 69 -2.18 -1.07 -11.02
N ILE A 70 -2.65 -1.37 -9.81
CA ILE A 70 -2.06 -2.42 -8.96
C ILE A 70 -2.36 -3.80 -9.54
N ILE A 71 -3.61 -4.02 -9.98
CA ILE A 71 -4.06 -5.28 -10.59
C ILE A 71 -3.21 -5.60 -11.82
N ASP A 72 -2.92 -4.61 -12.66
CA ASP A 72 -2.18 -4.77 -13.91
C ASP A 72 -0.64 -4.89 -13.72
N THR A 73 -0.18 -5.15 -12.49
CA THR A 73 1.23 -5.46 -12.21
C THR A 73 1.53 -6.97 -12.29
N PRO A 74 2.75 -7.38 -12.68
CA PRO A 74 3.15 -8.79 -12.65
C PRO A 74 2.99 -9.45 -11.27
N GLN A 75 3.25 -8.68 -10.20
CA GLN A 75 3.17 -9.15 -8.81
C GLN A 75 1.75 -9.56 -8.44
N PHE A 76 0.75 -8.79 -8.89
CA PHE A 76 -0.66 -9.11 -8.66
C PHE A 76 -1.18 -10.16 -9.65
N GLN A 77 -0.84 -10.05 -10.94
CA GLN A 77 -1.26 -11.01 -11.98
C GLN A 77 -0.79 -12.44 -11.68
N ARG A 78 0.34 -12.61 -10.97
CA ARG A 78 0.81 -13.91 -10.45
C ARG A 78 -0.26 -14.70 -9.70
N LEU A 79 -1.19 -14.03 -9.00
CA LEU A 79 -2.25 -14.69 -8.24
C LEU A 79 -3.18 -15.54 -9.12
N ARG A 80 -3.23 -15.32 -10.44
CA ARG A 80 -3.98 -16.14 -11.41
C ARG A 80 -3.47 -17.57 -11.49
N HIS A 81 -2.27 -17.83 -10.99
CA HIS A 81 -1.63 -19.14 -11.04
C HIS A 81 -1.65 -19.87 -9.68
N ILE A 82 -2.23 -19.25 -8.65
CA ILE A 82 -2.28 -19.82 -7.30
C ILE A 82 -3.71 -20.24 -6.99
N LYS A 83 -3.96 -21.55 -6.95
CA LYS A 83 -5.27 -22.12 -6.61
C LYS A 83 -5.66 -21.74 -5.19
N GLN A 84 -6.86 -21.20 -5.02
CA GLN A 84 -7.39 -20.74 -3.73
C GLN A 84 -7.31 -21.86 -2.68
N LEU A 85 -7.75 -23.05 -3.09
CA LEU A 85 -7.88 -24.24 -2.24
C LEU A 85 -6.70 -25.23 -2.37
N GLY A 86 -5.56 -24.78 -2.89
CA GLY A 86 -4.37 -25.63 -3.02
C GLY A 86 -4.65 -26.87 -3.86
N THR A 87 -4.27 -28.05 -3.38
CA THR A 87 -4.45 -29.34 -4.08
C THR A 87 -5.89 -29.85 -4.11
N LYS A 88 -6.83 -29.20 -3.41
CA LYS A 88 -8.24 -29.66 -3.36
C LYS A 88 -8.92 -29.70 -4.72
N TYR A 89 -8.43 -28.97 -5.73
CA TYR A 89 -8.94 -29.06 -7.10
C TYR A 89 -8.75 -30.45 -7.73
N LEU A 90 -7.81 -31.27 -7.21
CA LEU A 90 -7.60 -32.65 -7.64
C LEU A 90 -8.69 -33.61 -7.17
N VAL A 91 -9.44 -33.22 -6.13
CA VAL A 91 -10.55 -34.00 -5.56
C VAL A 91 -11.90 -33.39 -5.96
N TYR A 92 -11.97 -32.05 -5.98
CA TYR A 92 -13.17 -31.29 -6.33
C TYR A 92 -12.95 -30.55 -7.65
N PRO A 93 -13.44 -31.08 -8.79
CA PRO A 93 -13.13 -30.52 -10.11
C PRO A 93 -13.68 -29.10 -10.33
N GLY A 94 -14.66 -28.66 -9.52
CA GLY A 94 -15.16 -27.28 -9.53
C GLY A 94 -14.30 -26.28 -8.75
N ALA A 95 -13.33 -26.73 -7.94
CA ALA A 95 -12.45 -25.87 -7.14
C ALA A 95 -11.29 -25.30 -7.96
N THR A 96 -11.57 -24.79 -9.16
CA THR A 96 -10.57 -24.28 -10.12
C THR A 96 -10.15 -22.84 -9.86
N HIS A 97 -10.90 -22.13 -9.02
CA HIS A 97 -10.70 -20.72 -8.69
C HIS A 97 -9.33 -20.45 -8.04
N THR A 98 -8.85 -19.23 -8.23
CA THR A 98 -7.52 -18.75 -7.88
C THR A 98 -7.61 -17.58 -6.91
N ARG A 99 -6.48 -17.23 -6.32
CA ARG A 99 -6.36 -16.09 -5.39
C ARG A 99 -6.63 -14.75 -6.08
N PHE A 100 -6.52 -14.69 -7.41
CA PHE A 100 -6.73 -13.45 -8.17
C PHE A 100 -8.18 -12.96 -8.07
N GLU A 101 -9.16 -13.76 -8.51
CA GLU A 101 -10.57 -13.37 -8.47
C GLU A 101 -11.07 -13.19 -7.04
N HIS A 102 -10.56 -13.99 -6.10
CA HIS A 102 -10.84 -13.81 -4.69
C HIS A 102 -10.39 -12.42 -4.19
N SER A 103 -9.15 -12.02 -4.51
CA SER A 103 -8.60 -10.72 -4.11
C SER A 103 -9.38 -9.55 -4.70
N LEU A 104 -9.88 -9.67 -5.94
CA LEU A 104 -10.77 -8.67 -6.54
C LEU A 104 -12.09 -8.55 -5.77
N GLY A 105 -12.73 -9.70 -5.46
CA GLY A 105 -13.97 -9.74 -4.69
C GLY A 105 -13.81 -9.13 -3.28
N VAL A 106 -12.70 -9.43 -2.61
CA VAL A 106 -12.41 -8.87 -1.27
C VAL A 106 -12.24 -7.35 -1.32
N ALA A 107 -11.55 -6.82 -2.33
CA ALA A 107 -11.43 -5.36 -2.53
C ALA A 107 -12.78 -4.68 -2.84
N TYR A 108 -13.64 -5.34 -3.62
CA TYR A 108 -14.98 -4.86 -3.91
C TYR A 108 -15.84 -4.82 -2.64
N LEU A 109 -15.92 -5.93 -1.89
CA LEU A 109 -16.68 -6.03 -0.66
C LEU A 109 -16.20 -5.04 0.41
N ALA A 110 -14.89 -4.82 0.52
CA ALA A 110 -14.33 -3.81 1.41
C ALA A 110 -14.83 -2.40 1.08
N GLY A 111 -14.93 -2.07 -0.21
CA GLY A 111 -15.52 -0.81 -0.68
C GLY A 111 -17.01 -0.70 -0.36
N CYS A 112 -17.77 -1.77 -0.57
CA CYS A 112 -19.20 -1.83 -0.21
C CYS A 112 -19.41 -1.59 1.29
N LEU A 113 -18.61 -2.24 2.14
CA LEU A 113 -18.68 -2.08 3.59
C LEU A 113 -18.42 -0.63 4.01
N LEU A 114 -17.35 -0.02 3.51
CA LEU A 114 -17.04 1.38 3.82
C LEU A 114 -18.12 2.34 3.32
N LYS A 115 -18.73 2.05 2.17
CA LYS A 115 -19.86 2.81 1.64
C LYS A 115 -21.02 2.80 2.64
N THR A 116 -21.42 1.63 3.07
CA THR A 116 -22.49 1.46 4.07
C THR A 116 -22.15 2.13 5.39
N LEU A 117 -20.91 2.01 5.89
CA LEU A 117 -20.48 2.67 7.13
C LEU A 117 -20.51 4.19 7.00
N ARG A 118 -20.02 4.75 5.89
CA ARG A 118 -20.05 6.20 5.66
C ARG A 118 -21.47 6.75 5.57
N GLU A 119 -22.38 5.99 4.96
CA GLU A 119 -23.78 6.38 4.81
C GLU A 119 -24.55 6.28 6.13
N ASN A 120 -24.29 5.24 6.93
CA ASN A 120 -24.99 5.01 8.20
C ASN A 120 -24.40 5.76 9.39
N GLN A 121 -23.11 6.14 9.33
CA GLN A 121 -22.38 6.78 10.42
C GLN A 121 -21.51 7.95 9.89
N PRO A 122 -22.12 9.06 9.45
CA PRO A 122 -21.39 10.20 8.91
C PRO A 122 -20.37 10.81 9.89
N GLU A 123 -20.59 10.67 11.19
CA GLU A 123 -19.70 11.13 12.26
C GLU A 123 -18.31 10.47 12.24
N LEU A 124 -18.17 9.31 11.59
CA LEU A 124 -16.88 8.65 11.41
C LEU A 124 -15.97 9.37 10.42
N ASN A 125 -16.49 10.36 9.66
CA ASN A 125 -15.73 11.18 8.72
C ASN A 125 -14.88 10.37 7.71
N ILE A 126 -15.41 9.22 7.24
CA ILE A 126 -14.69 8.32 6.33
C ILE A 126 -14.44 9.04 4.99
N THR A 127 -13.17 9.27 4.69
CA THR A 127 -12.73 10.03 3.51
C THR A 127 -12.56 9.14 2.28
N LYS A 128 -12.49 9.74 1.08
CA LYS A 128 -12.14 8.99 -0.15
C LYS A 128 -10.77 8.30 -0.05
N LYS A 129 -9.83 8.87 0.71
CA LYS A 129 -8.52 8.27 0.95
C LYS A 129 -8.66 6.98 1.75
N ASP A 130 -9.51 6.96 2.77
CA ASP A 130 -9.77 5.76 3.58
C ASP A 130 -10.36 4.63 2.73
N PHE A 131 -11.29 4.96 1.83
CA PHE A 131 -11.81 4.00 0.84
C PHE A 131 -10.69 3.34 0.05
N LEU A 132 -9.84 4.15 -0.58
CA LEU A 132 -8.76 3.63 -1.42
C LEU A 132 -7.76 2.82 -0.59
N CYS A 133 -7.35 3.30 0.58
CA CYS A 133 -6.39 2.59 1.43
C CYS A 133 -6.93 1.22 1.87
N VAL A 134 -8.19 1.14 2.31
CA VAL A 134 -8.79 -0.12 2.75
C VAL A 134 -9.02 -1.05 1.57
N GLN A 135 -9.51 -0.55 0.43
CA GLN A 135 -9.68 -1.38 -0.76
C GLN A 135 -8.34 -1.90 -1.29
N ILE A 136 -7.26 -1.11 -1.24
CA ILE A 136 -5.91 -1.56 -1.61
C ILE A 136 -5.39 -2.62 -0.62
N ALA A 137 -5.58 -2.40 0.69
CA ALA A 137 -5.18 -3.39 1.69
C ALA A 137 -5.93 -4.73 1.48
N ALA A 138 -7.24 -4.64 1.23
CA ALA A 138 -8.11 -5.77 0.91
C ALA A 138 -7.69 -6.47 -0.40
N LEU A 139 -7.37 -5.70 -1.44
CA LEU A 139 -6.86 -6.22 -2.71
C LEU A 139 -5.55 -7.00 -2.49
N CYS A 140 -4.62 -6.44 -1.72
CA CYS A 140 -3.26 -6.97 -1.59
C CYS A 140 -3.10 -8.03 -0.49
N HIS A 141 -4.15 -8.35 0.28
CA HIS A 141 -4.03 -9.19 1.48
C HIS A 141 -3.43 -10.58 1.20
N ASP A 142 -3.73 -11.14 0.02
CA ASP A 142 -3.31 -12.47 -0.40
C ASP A 142 -2.06 -12.48 -1.31
N MET A 143 -1.43 -11.32 -1.56
CA MET A 143 -0.27 -11.22 -2.47
C MET A 143 0.91 -12.11 -2.04
N GLY A 144 1.05 -12.36 -0.74
CA GLY A 144 2.13 -13.16 -0.16
C GLY A 144 1.93 -14.69 -0.24
N HIS A 145 0.79 -15.18 -0.75
CA HIS A 145 0.57 -16.63 -0.84
C HIS A 145 1.55 -17.31 -1.79
N GLY A 146 2.14 -18.44 -1.37
CA GLY A 146 2.99 -19.27 -2.21
C GLY A 146 2.24 -20.34 -3.02
N PRO A 147 2.97 -21.19 -3.77
CA PRO A 147 2.37 -22.32 -4.52
C PRO A 147 1.49 -23.20 -3.65
N PHE A 148 0.30 -23.58 -4.13
CA PHE A 148 -0.70 -24.34 -3.36
C PHE A 148 -1.26 -23.63 -2.12
N SER A 149 -1.21 -22.29 -2.07
CA SER A 149 -1.80 -21.46 -1.01
C SER A 149 -1.30 -21.86 0.39
N HIS A 150 -2.19 -22.30 1.28
CA HIS A 150 -1.88 -22.60 2.68
C HIS A 150 -0.95 -23.80 2.89
N LEU A 151 -0.75 -24.62 1.85
CA LEU A 151 0.19 -25.73 1.90
C LEU A 151 1.65 -25.22 1.93
N PHE A 152 1.91 -24.07 1.32
CA PHE A 152 3.26 -23.51 1.24
C PHE A 152 3.75 -22.98 2.57
N ASP A 153 3.02 -22.04 3.14
CA ASP A 153 3.34 -21.40 4.43
C ASP A 153 3.03 -22.31 5.62
N GLY A 154 2.00 -23.14 5.53
CA GLY A 154 1.57 -24.00 6.63
C GLY A 154 2.32 -25.33 6.76
N MET A 155 2.95 -25.83 5.69
CA MET A 155 3.65 -27.13 5.71
C MET A 155 5.04 -27.06 5.09
N PHE A 156 5.18 -26.55 3.86
CA PHE A 156 6.46 -26.57 3.15
C PHE A 156 7.53 -25.69 3.81
N ILE A 157 7.22 -24.41 4.08
CA ILE A 157 8.16 -23.46 4.70
C ILE A 157 8.62 -23.94 6.09
N PRO A 158 7.74 -24.38 6.99
CA PRO A 158 8.16 -24.96 8.27
C PRO A 158 9.09 -26.16 8.13
N GLU A 159 8.89 -27.00 7.12
CA GLU A 159 9.72 -28.18 6.87
C GLU A 159 11.12 -27.81 6.34
N VAL A 160 11.20 -26.87 5.40
CA VAL A 160 12.49 -26.48 4.77
C VAL A 160 13.24 -25.40 5.55
N GLN A 161 12.56 -24.66 6.42
CA GLN A 161 13.14 -23.61 7.24
C GLN A 161 12.47 -23.54 8.64
N PRO A 162 12.81 -24.48 9.55
CA PRO A 162 12.18 -24.60 10.86
C PRO A 162 12.34 -23.35 11.75
N ASP A 163 13.46 -22.65 11.60
CA ASP A 163 13.83 -21.47 12.40
C ASP A 163 13.37 -20.14 11.75
N GLY A 164 12.72 -20.21 10.58
CA GLY A 164 12.33 -19.04 9.80
C GLY A 164 11.10 -18.34 10.37
N LYS A 165 11.23 -17.08 10.81
CA LYS A 165 10.09 -16.20 11.06
C LYS A 165 9.34 -15.97 9.75
N CYS A 166 8.32 -16.79 9.48
CA CYS A 166 7.41 -16.56 8.37
C CYS A 166 6.52 -15.36 8.72
N LEU A 167 6.97 -14.16 8.37
CA LEU A 167 6.11 -12.97 8.37
C LEU A 167 5.05 -13.20 7.30
N SER A 168 3.88 -13.70 7.70
CA SER A 168 2.70 -13.69 6.85
C SER A 168 2.51 -12.26 6.33
N PHE A 169 2.16 -12.09 5.06
CA PHE A 169 1.91 -10.78 4.46
C PHE A 169 0.86 -9.99 5.26
N LEU A 170 -0.08 -10.71 5.90
CA LEU A 170 -1.07 -10.17 6.83
C LEU A 170 -0.44 -9.43 8.01
N THR A 171 0.65 -9.94 8.59
CA THR A 171 1.42 -9.26 9.65
C THR A 171 2.03 -7.96 9.13
N LEU A 172 2.58 -7.95 7.92
CA LEU A 172 3.19 -6.76 7.33
C LEU A 172 2.16 -5.64 7.09
N VAL A 173 0.97 -5.99 6.57
CA VAL A 173 -0.11 -5.03 6.32
C VAL A 173 -0.71 -4.50 7.62
N ILE A 174 -0.92 -5.36 8.63
CA ILE A 174 -1.41 -4.93 9.94
C ILE A 174 -0.41 -3.99 10.62
N SER A 175 0.90 -4.29 10.55
CA SER A 175 1.94 -3.41 11.08
C SER A 175 1.99 -2.06 10.35
N ALA A 176 1.82 -2.04 9.03
CA ALA A 176 1.79 -0.82 8.23
C ALA A 176 0.57 0.07 8.54
N LEU A 177 -0.60 -0.52 8.83
CA LEU A 177 -1.79 0.22 9.23
C LEU A 177 -1.73 0.73 10.69
N HIS A 178 -0.97 0.06 11.56
CA HIS A 178 -0.76 0.53 12.93
C HIS A 178 0.16 1.78 12.97
N LEU A 179 1.14 1.86 12.07
CA LEU A 179 2.08 2.98 11.96
C LEU A 179 1.44 4.26 11.40
N SER A 180 0.29 4.20 10.73
CA SER A 180 -0.38 5.40 10.20
C SER A 180 -1.26 6.13 11.22
N LYS A 181 -1.35 5.63 12.46
CA LYS A 181 -2.10 6.21 13.58
C LYS A 181 -1.21 6.77 14.70
N GLN A 182 0.11 6.83 14.51
CA GLN A 182 1.07 7.53 15.37
C GLN A 182 1.62 8.75 14.65
#